data_AF-A0A7C5I9V1-F1
#
_entry.id   AF-A0A7C5I9V1-F1
#
_cell.length_a   1.000
_cell.length_b   1.000
_cell.length_c   1.000
_cell.angle_alpha   90.00
_cell.angle_beta   90.00
_cell.angle_gamma   90.00
#
_symmetry.space_group_name_H-M   'P 1'
#
loop_
_entity.id
_entity.type
_entity.pdbx_description
1 polymer ?
#
loop_
_entity_poly.entity_id
_entity_poly.type
_entity_poly.pdbx_seq_one_letter_code
_entity_poly.pdbx_strand_id
1 'polypeptide(L)'
;DEELDYASVQRANAEMQRRCQEVIAACTALKEANPILSIHDVGAGGLANACVELVGHHGATFELRAVPSADPSMSPMEVWCCEAQERYVLAVTDKERLEALCRRERCPVAFIGRVSKDGRLVVNDELSRDRPVDVPVKLLLEGPSPRGRHLPRSPARPMPLDLSSITQGEAFLRILHFPAVADKTFLVTIGDRSVGGLVHRDQMVGPYQVPVADCAVVLTGFCDVTGTAMAMGERPPLAVIDAKASARMAVGEALTNIAGTNIGGIKAVKLSANWMCASSDEAEVALLADAVAAVALDLCPRLGVSIPVGKDSLFMETVWDGKYRQTSPLTLVVTAVAPVHDVRLTVTPDLKPVPSALVLVDLGRGRLGGSALAQVFDRPGGDVPDLDDPEAFVRFFDAIQELVAQGMLLAYHDRSDGGVAVTLAEMAMAGGCGVEADLVGDDPLSALFCEELGAVLQVAQDRLDPVLEVLRRRGVPFRVIGTPRNDKIFRLDVDGVTAIETDIFEVRRQWSSLSHHMQCLRDNPEVAA
;
A
#
# COMPACT_ATOMS: atom_id res chain seq x y z
N ASP A 1 21.12 32.25 5.33
CA ASP A 1 20.82 30.99 6.03
C ASP A 1 19.39 30.47 5.88
N GLU A 2 18.42 31.28 5.42
CA GLU A 2 17.04 30.83 5.12
C GLU A 2 16.86 30.10 3.76
N GLU A 3 17.90 29.94 2.93
CA GLU A 3 17.78 29.26 1.62
C GLU A 3 17.81 27.73 1.70
N LEU A 4 18.28 27.15 2.81
CA LEU A 4 18.44 25.70 2.96
C LEU A 4 17.61 25.20 4.14
N ASP A 5 16.67 24.30 3.86
CA ASP A 5 15.78 23.70 4.85
C ASP A 5 16.48 22.58 5.64
N TYR A 6 17.34 22.97 6.58
CA TYR A 6 18.04 22.03 7.46
C TYR A 6 17.11 21.32 8.45
N ALA A 7 15.97 21.93 8.80
CA ALA A 7 15.03 21.36 9.77
C ALA A 7 14.34 20.09 9.23
N SER A 8 14.22 19.96 7.91
CA SER A 8 13.67 18.77 7.24
C SER A 8 14.64 17.60 7.10
N VAL A 9 15.92 17.76 7.50
CA VAL A 9 16.91 16.67 7.45
C VAL A 9 16.76 15.74 8.65
N GLN A 10 16.10 14.60 8.45
CA GLN A 10 15.94 13.56 9.46
C GLN A 10 17.23 12.72 9.64
N ARG A 11 17.37 12.12 10.83
CA ARG A 11 18.52 11.25 11.17
C ARG A 11 18.05 9.96 11.83
N ALA A 12 18.23 8.84 11.14
CA ALA A 12 17.88 7.52 11.63
C ALA A 12 19.07 6.75 12.23
N ASN A 13 18.78 5.90 13.21
CA ASN A 13 19.67 4.88 13.77
C ASN A 13 18.87 3.60 14.12
N ALA A 14 18.61 2.77 13.10
CA ALA A 14 17.78 1.56 13.25
C ALA A 14 18.27 0.57 14.34
N GLU A 15 19.57 0.55 14.66
CA GLU A 15 20.12 -0.27 15.75
C GLU A 15 19.58 0.15 17.12
N MET A 16 19.41 1.46 17.34
CA MET A 16 18.83 1.98 18.59
C MET A 16 17.38 1.53 18.72
N GLN A 17 16.59 1.63 17.64
CA GLN A 17 15.21 1.16 17.64
C GLN A 17 15.13 -0.35 17.88
N ARG A 18 16.07 -1.15 17.36
CA ARG A 18 16.14 -2.58 17.64
C ARG A 18 16.34 -2.87 19.13
N ARG A 19 17.20 -2.13 19.81
CA ARG A 19 17.39 -2.26 21.28
C ARG A 19 16.13 -1.91 22.05
N CYS A 20 15.43 -0.85 21.65
CA CYS A 20 14.12 -0.51 22.22
C CYS A 20 13.11 -1.64 22.02
N GLN A 21 13.07 -2.21 20.80
CA GLN A 21 12.16 -3.31 20.46
C GLN A 21 12.41 -4.57 21.31
N GLU A 22 13.65 -4.91 21.62
CA GLU A 22 13.97 -6.05 22.50
C GLU A 22 13.47 -5.84 23.94
N VAL A 23 13.56 -4.61 24.46
CA VAL A 23 12.99 -4.27 25.77
C VAL A 23 11.46 -4.40 25.73
N ILE A 24 10.81 -3.86 24.70
CA ILE A 24 9.36 -3.96 24.52
C ILE A 24 8.94 -5.43 24.44
N ALA A 25 9.63 -6.23 23.63
CA ALA A 25 9.36 -7.67 23.50
C ALA A 25 9.52 -8.41 24.83
N ALA A 26 10.60 -8.12 25.58
CA ALA A 26 10.83 -8.70 26.89
C ALA A 26 9.74 -8.30 27.90
N CYS A 27 9.28 -7.04 27.90
CA CYS A 27 8.17 -6.57 28.73
C CYS A 27 6.86 -7.28 28.38
N THR A 28 6.50 -7.37 27.10
CA THR A 28 5.29 -8.06 26.65
C THR A 28 5.31 -9.55 26.96
N ALA A 29 6.47 -10.20 26.86
CA ALA A 29 6.65 -11.62 27.18
C ALA A 29 6.34 -11.96 28.65
N LEU A 30 6.38 -10.97 29.56
CA LEU A 30 6.02 -11.14 30.97
C LEU A 30 4.50 -11.22 31.23
N LYS A 31 3.66 -10.97 30.22
CA LYS A 31 2.19 -11.03 30.32
C LYS A 31 1.67 -10.18 31.49
N GLU A 32 1.02 -10.79 32.49
CA GLU A 32 0.48 -10.10 33.67
C GLU A 32 1.54 -9.33 34.49
N ALA A 33 2.82 -9.70 34.35
CA ALA A 33 3.93 -9.04 35.03
C ALA A 33 4.65 -7.99 34.16
N ASN A 34 4.01 -7.56 33.05
CA ASN A 34 4.48 -6.49 32.19
C ASN A 34 4.52 -5.16 32.98
N PRO A 35 5.69 -4.50 33.10
CA PRO A 35 5.79 -3.24 33.84
C PRO A 35 5.20 -2.04 33.08
N ILE A 36 4.90 -2.17 31.78
CA ILE A 36 4.39 -1.09 30.93
C ILE A 36 2.87 -0.98 31.10
N LEU A 37 2.40 0.17 31.57
CA LEU A 37 0.98 0.53 31.61
C LEU A 37 0.51 1.13 30.28
N SER A 38 1.34 1.98 29.71
CA SER A 38 1.09 2.65 28.44
C SER A 38 2.43 2.99 27.79
N ILE A 39 2.45 2.96 26.46
CA ILE A 39 3.60 3.29 25.63
C ILE A 39 3.11 4.13 24.45
N HIS A 40 3.88 5.14 24.09
CA HIS A 40 3.65 5.97 22.92
C HIS A 40 4.96 6.22 22.18
N ASP A 41 4.91 6.27 20.85
CA ASP A 41 6.05 6.68 20.03
C ASP A 41 6.30 8.19 20.16
N VAL A 42 7.53 8.61 19.85
CA VAL A 42 7.90 10.02 19.81
C VAL A 42 8.20 10.39 18.36
N GLY A 43 7.26 11.12 17.74
CA GLY A 43 7.38 11.61 16.37
C GLY A 43 7.31 13.12 16.30
N ALA A 44 6.32 13.63 15.55
CA ALA A 44 6.11 15.06 15.34
C ALA A 44 5.89 15.81 16.65
N GLY A 45 6.58 16.95 16.82
CA GLY A 45 6.55 17.74 18.05
C GLY A 45 7.31 17.12 19.25
N GLY A 46 7.98 15.98 19.07
CA GLY A 46 8.88 15.42 20.06
C GLY A 46 8.19 15.03 21.38
N LEU A 47 8.87 15.26 22.50
CA LEU A 47 8.35 14.97 23.85
C LEU A 47 7.17 15.87 24.20
N ALA A 48 7.09 17.08 23.62
CA ALA A 48 5.99 17.99 23.84
C ALA A 48 4.64 17.39 23.43
N ASN A 49 4.59 16.65 22.32
CA ASN A 49 3.39 15.91 21.92
C ASN A 49 3.25 14.59 22.67
N ALA A 50 4.28 13.74 22.60
CA ALA A 50 4.20 12.36 23.09
C ALA A 50 3.92 12.27 24.60
N CYS A 51 4.50 13.15 25.42
CA CYS A 51 4.24 13.15 26.86
C CYS A 51 2.80 13.59 27.19
N VAL A 52 2.23 14.52 26.42
CA VAL A 52 0.84 14.98 26.62
C VAL A 52 -0.13 13.88 26.22
N GLU A 53 0.09 13.22 25.09
CA GLU A 53 -0.72 12.09 24.62
C GLU A 53 -0.68 10.91 25.60
N LEU A 54 0.51 10.56 26.11
CA LEU A 54 0.68 9.48 27.09
C LEU A 54 -0.08 9.76 28.40
N VAL A 55 -0.06 10.99 28.88
CA VAL A 55 -0.67 11.39 30.16
C VAL A 55 -2.21 11.56 30.02
N GLY A 56 -2.69 11.88 28.81
CA GLY A 56 -4.10 12.06 28.51
C GLY A 56 -4.69 13.21 29.34
N HIS A 57 -5.77 12.96 30.08
CA HIS A 57 -6.42 13.98 30.93
C HIS A 57 -5.79 14.17 32.32
N HIS A 58 -4.73 13.42 32.65
CA HIS A 58 -4.05 13.56 33.94
C HIS A 58 -3.08 14.75 33.93
N GLY A 59 -2.56 15.12 35.10
CA GLY A 59 -1.41 16.03 35.16
C GLY A 59 -0.10 15.24 35.08
N ALA A 60 1.01 15.94 34.89
CA ALA A 60 2.33 15.37 35.04
C ALA A 60 3.38 16.44 35.37
N THR A 61 4.36 16.07 36.18
CA THR A 61 5.56 16.89 36.42
C THR A 61 6.78 16.20 35.84
N PHE A 62 7.52 16.91 35.01
CA PHE A 62 8.75 16.46 34.36
C PHE A 62 9.95 17.30 34.83
N GLU A 63 11.12 16.68 34.80
CA GLU A 63 12.40 17.35 34.93
C GLU A 63 13.13 17.31 33.58
N LEU A 64 13.33 18.49 32.99
CA LEU A 64 13.92 18.63 31.66
C LEU A 64 15.34 18.05 31.64
N ARG A 65 16.12 18.26 32.70
CA ARG A 65 17.52 17.81 32.77
C ARG A 65 17.67 16.31 33.02
N ALA A 66 16.57 15.60 33.24
CA ALA A 66 16.56 14.14 33.24
C ALA A 66 16.49 13.54 31.82
N VAL A 67 16.12 14.33 30.81
CA VAL A 67 16.09 13.90 29.40
C VAL A 67 17.53 13.71 28.91
N PRO A 68 17.91 12.53 28.38
CA PRO A 68 19.22 12.32 27.79
C PRO A 68 19.42 13.25 26.59
N SER A 69 20.47 14.08 26.62
CA SER A 69 20.84 14.95 25.50
C SER A 69 22.28 14.67 25.05
N ALA A 70 22.48 14.61 23.73
CA ALA A 70 23.81 14.56 23.11
C ALA A 70 24.39 15.96 22.88
N ASP A 71 23.56 17.00 22.92
CA ASP A 71 23.97 18.40 22.78
C ASP A 71 23.57 19.19 24.04
N PRO A 72 24.54 19.53 24.91
CA PRO A 72 24.27 20.27 26.14
C PRO A 72 23.92 21.75 25.89
N SER A 73 24.09 22.26 24.67
CA SER A 73 23.79 23.66 24.34
C SER A 73 22.32 23.92 24.01
N MET A 74 21.54 22.85 23.80
CA MET A 74 20.12 22.94 23.46
C MET A 74 19.33 23.71 24.52
N SER A 75 18.54 24.65 24.05
CA SER A 75 17.54 25.37 24.83
C SER A 75 16.45 24.43 25.36
N PRO A 76 15.67 24.84 26.37
CA PRO A 76 14.53 24.06 26.85
C PRO A 76 13.54 23.65 25.76
N MET A 77 13.25 24.55 24.82
CA MET A 77 12.37 24.29 23.69
C MET A 77 12.96 23.22 22.77
N GLU A 78 14.25 23.30 22.44
CA GLU A 78 14.87 22.30 21.56
C GLU A 78 14.91 20.93 22.22
N VAL A 79 15.24 20.82 23.52
CA VAL A 79 15.23 19.52 24.23
C VAL A 79 13.82 18.90 24.26
N TRP A 80 12.80 19.73 24.46
CA TRP A 80 11.42 19.26 24.62
C TRP A 80 10.72 18.97 23.29
N CYS A 81 10.99 19.76 22.25
CA CYS A 81 10.28 19.72 20.97
C CYS A 81 11.07 19.07 19.83
N CYS A 82 12.36 18.73 20.00
CA CYS A 82 13.10 18.11 18.91
C CYS A 82 12.48 16.78 18.48
N GLU A 83 12.61 16.47 17.19
CA GLU A 83 12.09 15.25 16.57
C GLU A 83 13.20 14.19 16.40
N ALA A 84 14.11 14.12 17.37
CA ALA A 84 15.13 13.08 17.40
C ALA A 84 14.47 11.69 17.37
N GLN A 85 14.99 10.81 16.52
CA GLN A 85 14.40 9.51 16.21
C GLN A 85 14.68 8.45 17.30
N GLU A 86 14.05 7.28 17.15
CA GLU A 86 14.20 6.09 18.00
C GLU A 86 13.83 6.27 19.49
N ARG A 87 12.86 7.14 19.78
CA ARG A 87 12.39 7.42 21.16
C ARG A 87 10.96 6.93 21.39
N TYR A 88 10.71 6.51 22.63
CA TYR A 88 9.41 6.09 23.15
C TYR A 88 9.20 6.69 24.54
N VAL A 89 7.96 7.03 24.88
CA VAL A 89 7.58 7.44 26.23
C VAL A 89 6.72 6.35 26.86
N LEU A 90 6.98 6.02 28.12
CA LEU A 90 6.32 4.92 28.83
C LEU A 90 5.82 5.36 30.19
N ALA A 91 4.60 4.93 30.54
CA ALA A 91 4.11 4.92 31.91
C ALA A 91 4.34 3.52 32.49
N VAL A 92 5.04 3.42 33.64
CA VAL A 92 5.43 2.12 34.21
C VAL A 92 5.13 1.99 35.70
N THR A 93 4.92 0.74 36.15
CA THR A 93 4.67 0.39 37.56
C THR A 93 5.90 -0.08 38.32
N ASP A 94 6.88 -0.66 37.62
CA ASP A 94 8.08 -1.27 38.21
C ASP A 94 9.32 -0.74 37.47
N LYS A 95 9.91 0.31 38.06
CA LYS A 95 11.07 1.03 37.50
C LYS A 95 12.30 0.13 37.46
N GLU A 96 12.57 -0.57 38.56
CA GLU A 96 13.77 -1.40 38.72
C GLU A 96 13.79 -2.54 37.70
N ARG A 97 12.62 -3.14 37.43
CA ARG A 97 12.49 -4.17 36.40
C ARG A 97 12.73 -3.62 35.00
N LEU A 98 12.14 -2.47 34.65
CA LEU A 98 12.38 -1.86 33.35
C LEU A 98 13.87 -1.53 33.19
N GLU A 99 14.52 -0.93 34.20
CA GLU A 99 15.95 -0.63 34.18
C GLU A 99 16.81 -1.89 33.98
N ALA A 100 16.45 -3.01 34.61
CA ALA A 100 17.16 -4.27 34.44
C ALA A 100 17.05 -4.82 33.01
N LEU A 101 15.86 -4.76 32.41
CA LEU A 101 15.63 -5.15 31.01
C LEU A 101 16.41 -4.23 30.05
N CYS A 102 16.30 -2.92 30.24
CA CYS A 102 17.05 -1.92 29.49
C CYS A 102 18.56 -2.16 29.56
N ARG A 103 19.12 -2.41 30.75
CA ARG A 103 20.55 -2.72 30.92
C ARG A 103 20.97 -3.99 30.19
N ARG A 104 20.14 -5.04 30.22
CA ARG A 104 20.39 -6.29 29.50
C ARG A 104 20.45 -6.07 28.00
N GLU A 105 19.52 -5.29 27.45
CA GLU A 105 19.47 -4.98 26.01
C GLU A 105 20.31 -3.78 25.59
N ARG A 106 21.05 -3.19 26.54
CA ARG A 106 21.80 -1.95 26.34
C ARG A 106 20.91 -0.80 25.84
N CYS A 107 19.60 -0.82 26.10
CA CYS A 107 18.70 0.27 25.74
C CYS A 107 18.84 1.41 26.76
N PRO A 108 19.17 2.65 26.36
CA PRO A 108 19.12 3.79 27.26
C PRO A 108 17.70 4.02 27.78
N VAL A 109 17.57 4.38 29.05
CA VAL A 109 16.28 4.71 29.68
C VAL A 109 16.50 5.83 30.68
N ALA A 110 15.54 6.76 30.75
CA ALA A 110 15.54 7.85 31.70
C ALA A 110 14.15 8.03 32.30
N PHE A 111 14.10 8.32 33.60
CA PHE A 111 12.86 8.56 34.34
C PHE A 111 12.70 10.06 34.51
N ILE A 112 11.96 10.65 33.57
CA ILE A 112 11.91 12.11 33.39
C ILE A 112 10.77 12.78 34.15
N GLY A 113 9.84 12.04 34.75
CA GLY A 113 8.70 12.65 35.41
C GLY A 113 7.77 11.67 36.13
N ARG A 114 6.69 12.23 36.69
CA ARG A 114 5.63 11.48 37.38
C ARG A 114 4.25 12.04 36.99
N VAL A 115 3.30 11.13 36.78
CA VAL A 115 1.90 11.48 36.56
C VAL A 115 1.27 11.97 37.87
N SER A 116 0.50 13.04 37.81
CA SER A 116 -0.22 13.67 38.91
C SER A 116 -1.72 13.73 38.63
N LYS A 117 -2.53 14.00 39.67
CA LYS A 117 -4.00 14.13 39.57
C LYS A 117 -4.50 15.58 39.50
N ASP A 118 -3.59 16.55 39.44
CA ASP A 118 -3.91 17.98 39.48
C ASP A 118 -4.25 18.58 38.09
N GLY A 119 -4.12 17.79 37.02
CA GLY A 119 -4.46 18.21 35.66
C GLY A 119 -3.53 19.28 35.09
N ARG A 120 -2.34 19.47 35.67
CA ARG A 120 -1.32 20.41 35.18
C ARG A 120 -0.15 19.67 34.56
N LEU A 121 0.36 20.20 33.45
CA LEU A 121 1.62 19.81 32.86
C LEU A 121 2.69 20.80 33.33
N VAL A 122 3.66 20.30 34.08
CA VAL A 122 4.80 21.09 34.57
C VAL A 122 6.07 20.47 34.03
N VAL A 123 6.91 21.27 33.38
CA VAL A 123 8.29 20.91 33.02
C VAL A 123 9.19 21.86 33.81
N ASN A 124 9.96 21.32 34.75
CA ASN A 124 10.97 22.08 35.49
C ASN A 124 12.31 22.02 34.74
N ASP A 125 13.13 23.05 34.93
CA ASP A 125 14.52 23.05 34.48
C ASP A 125 15.44 23.49 35.62
N GLU A 126 16.19 22.53 36.18
CA GLU A 126 17.15 22.79 37.26
C GLU A 126 18.28 23.76 36.88
N LEU A 127 18.68 23.81 35.60
CA LEU A 127 19.78 24.65 35.14
C LEU A 127 19.39 26.13 35.15
N SER A 128 18.19 26.45 34.63
CA SER A 128 17.66 27.81 34.62
C SER A 128 16.91 28.18 35.90
N ARG A 129 16.57 27.20 36.74
CA ARG A 129 15.72 27.33 37.93
C ARG A 129 14.35 27.93 37.62
N ASP A 130 13.79 27.52 36.49
CA ASP A 130 12.50 27.99 35.99
C ASP A 130 11.59 26.81 35.59
N ARG A 131 10.37 27.12 35.19
CA ARG A 131 9.39 26.20 34.62
C ARG A 131 9.08 26.58 33.18
N PRO A 132 9.84 26.06 32.20
CA PRO A 132 9.57 26.31 30.79
C PRO A 132 8.13 26.00 30.37
N VAL A 133 7.45 25.06 31.05
CA VAL A 133 6.05 24.74 30.85
C VAL A 133 5.33 24.64 32.20
N ASP A 134 4.24 25.38 32.37
CA ASP A 134 3.33 25.27 33.53
C ASP A 134 1.90 25.62 33.10
N VAL A 135 1.21 24.66 32.49
CA VAL A 135 -0.13 24.87 31.91
C VAL A 135 -1.12 23.76 32.30
N PRO A 136 -2.42 24.07 32.43
CA PRO A 136 -3.45 23.03 32.50
C PRO A 136 -3.44 22.16 31.23
N VAL A 137 -3.44 20.84 31.39
CA VAL A 137 -3.41 19.88 30.27
C VAL A 137 -4.59 20.06 29.33
N LYS A 138 -5.76 20.43 29.87
CA LYS A 138 -6.96 20.72 29.09
C LYS A 138 -6.73 21.77 27.99
N LEU A 139 -5.89 22.77 28.23
CA LEU A 139 -5.59 23.81 27.23
C LEU A 139 -4.79 23.26 26.04
N LEU A 140 -4.01 22.21 26.24
CA LEU A 140 -3.21 21.56 25.19
C LEU A 140 -4.06 20.59 24.36
N LEU A 141 -5.10 20.00 24.97
CA LEU A 141 -6.00 19.05 24.31
C LEU A 141 -7.18 19.72 23.60
N GLU A 142 -7.55 20.94 23.99
CA GLU A 142 -8.64 21.70 23.36
C GLU A 142 -8.19 22.30 22.02
N GLY A 143 -8.53 21.63 20.93
CA GLY A 143 -8.40 22.19 19.58
C GLY A 143 -9.45 23.28 19.28
N PRO A 144 -9.20 24.18 18.31
CA PRO A 144 -10.18 25.16 17.89
C PRO A 144 -11.46 24.46 17.38
N SER A 145 -12.63 25.07 17.60
CA SER A 145 -13.90 24.50 17.13
C SER A 145 -13.88 24.27 15.61
N PRO A 146 -14.42 23.14 15.11
CA PRO A 146 -14.48 22.86 13.68
C PRO A 146 -15.20 24.00 12.95
N ARG A 147 -14.58 24.56 11.91
CA ARG A 147 -15.23 25.54 11.04
C ARG A 147 -15.89 24.80 9.89
N GLY A 148 -17.21 24.91 9.75
CA GLY A 148 -17.89 24.49 8.53
C GLY A 148 -17.40 25.32 7.35
N ARG A 149 -16.77 24.68 6.36
CA ARG A 149 -16.37 25.33 5.10
C ARG A 149 -17.41 25.01 4.03
N HIS A 150 -17.82 26.01 3.26
CA HIS A 150 -18.56 25.78 2.04
C HIS A 150 -17.56 25.48 0.93
N LEU A 151 -17.51 24.24 0.47
CA LEU A 151 -16.54 23.81 -0.53
C LEU A 151 -17.14 23.95 -1.94
N PRO A 152 -16.49 24.69 -2.85
CA PRO A 152 -16.98 24.86 -4.21
C PRO A 152 -16.91 23.52 -4.95
N ARG A 153 -18.02 23.09 -5.54
CA ARG A 153 -18.06 21.93 -6.44
C ARG A 153 -18.15 22.43 -7.87
N SER A 154 -17.14 22.11 -8.67
CA SER A 154 -17.18 22.35 -10.10
C SER A 154 -17.55 21.05 -10.83
N PRO A 155 -18.44 21.10 -11.84
CA PRO A 155 -18.71 19.93 -12.67
C PRO A 155 -17.44 19.51 -13.40
N ALA A 156 -17.16 18.21 -13.41
CA ALA A 156 -16.06 17.65 -14.18
C ALA A 156 -16.19 18.07 -15.65
N ARG A 157 -15.09 18.54 -16.25
CA ARG A 157 -15.06 18.84 -17.68
C ARG A 157 -14.70 17.56 -18.43
N PRO A 158 -15.51 17.13 -19.41
CA PRO A 158 -15.14 16.00 -20.25
C PRO A 158 -13.82 16.29 -20.96
N MET A 159 -12.84 15.42 -20.77
CA MET A 159 -11.57 15.45 -21.48
C MET A 159 -11.61 14.30 -22.49
N PRO A 160 -11.68 14.55 -23.81
CA PRO A 160 -11.79 13.47 -24.79
C PRO A 160 -10.51 12.63 -24.83
N LEU A 161 -10.67 11.34 -25.10
CA LEU A 161 -9.58 10.40 -25.34
C LEU A 161 -9.56 10.04 -26.83
N ASP A 162 -8.45 10.35 -27.51
CA ASP A 162 -8.21 9.92 -28.88
C ASP A 162 -6.96 9.05 -28.94
N LEU A 163 -7.19 7.77 -29.24
CA LEU A 163 -6.16 6.75 -29.39
C LEU A 163 -6.15 6.15 -30.80
N SER A 164 -6.85 6.77 -31.75
CA SER A 164 -7.06 6.22 -33.10
C SER A 164 -5.78 6.01 -33.91
N SER A 165 -4.70 6.72 -33.57
CA SER A 165 -3.39 6.59 -34.22
C SER A 165 -2.47 5.56 -33.58
N ILE A 166 -2.88 4.90 -32.50
CA ILE A 166 -2.03 4.06 -31.67
C ILE A 166 -2.24 2.59 -32.03
N THR A 167 -1.15 1.86 -32.22
CA THR A 167 -1.18 0.41 -32.45
C THR A 167 -1.01 -0.36 -31.14
N GLN A 168 -1.56 -1.56 -31.06
CA GLN A 168 -1.53 -2.41 -29.87
C GLN A 168 -0.10 -2.80 -29.49
N GLY A 169 0.73 -3.16 -30.49
CA GLY A 169 2.14 -3.48 -30.27
C GLY A 169 2.97 -2.30 -29.74
N GLU A 170 2.78 -1.10 -30.30
CA GLU A 170 3.47 0.10 -29.79
C GLU A 170 3.02 0.45 -28.37
N ALA A 171 1.71 0.40 -28.11
CA ALA A 171 1.14 0.63 -26.79
C ALA A 171 1.75 -0.31 -25.75
N PHE A 172 1.75 -1.62 -26.05
CA PHE A 172 2.29 -2.64 -25.15
C PHE A 172 3.76 -2.36 -24.79
N LEU A 173 4.61 -2.09 -25.79
CA LEU A 173 6.03 -1.81 -25.57
C LEU A 173 6.26 -0.54 -24.71
N ARG A 174 5.46 0.51 -24.90
CA ARG A 174 5.56 1.72 -24.07
C ARG A 174 5.09 1.47 -22.64
N ILE A 175 4.00 0.73 -22.47
CA ILE A 175 3.45 0.36 -21.16
C ILE A 175 4.45 -0.47 -20.36
N LEU A 176 5.13 -1.44 -20.98
CA LEU A 176 6.16 -2.24 -20.30
C LEU A 176 7.34 -1.40 -19.76
N HIS A 177 7.62 -0.25 -20.36
CA HIS A 177 8.64 0.68 -19.88
C HIS A 177 8.12 1.69 -18.84
N PHE A 178 6.81 1.77 -18.66
CA PHE A 178 6.21 2.74 -17.77
C PHE A 178 6.55 2.38 -16.31
N PRO A 179 7.09 3.30 -15.48
CA PRO A 179 7.60 2.94 -14.15
C PRO A 179 6.60 2.26 -13.21
N ALA A 180 5.31 2.61 -13.28
CA ALA A 180 4.27 1.95 -12.50
C ALA A 180 4.10 0.47 -12.87
N VAL A 181 4.36 0.11 -14.14
CA VAL A 181 4.23 -1.25 -14.68
C VAL A 181 5.55 -2.03 -14.65
N ALA A 182 6.67 -1.40 -14.99
CA ALA A 182 7.96 -2.05 -15.21
C ALA A 182 8.52 -2.79 -13.98
N ASP A 183 9.55 -3.61 -14.19
CA ASP A 183 10.20 -4.42 -13.15
C ASP A 183 10.58 -3.60 -11.89
N LYS A 184 10.20 -4.11 -10.72
CA LYS A 184 10.49 -3.49 -9.41
C LYS A 184 11.68 -4.11 -8.67
N THR A 185 12.49 -4.95 -9.32
CA THR A 185 13.64 -5.64 -8.70
C THR A 185 14.57 -4.68 -7.95
N PHE A 186 14.82 -3.47 -8.47
CA PHE A 186 15.66 -2.46 -7.83
C PHE A 186 15.11 -1.93 -6.49
N LEU A 187 13.79 -2.01 -6.25
CA LEU A 187 13.13 -1.69 -4.99
C LEU A 187 13.04 -2.90 -4.05
N VAL A 188 12.91 -4.10 -4.62
CA VAL A 188 12.65 -5.33 -3.86
C VAL A 188 13.94 -5.90 -3.26
N THR A 189 15.02 -5.96 -4.04
CA THR A 189 16.25 -6.69 -3.66
C THR A 189 17.13 -5.99 -2.64
N ILE A 190 16.90 -4.69 -2.41
CA ILE A 190 17.61 -3.90 -1.40
C ILE A 190 17.05 -4.08 0.02
N GLY A 191 15.80 -4.55 0.15
CA GLY A 191 15.15 -4.85 1.42
C GLY A 191 15.28 -6.32 1.78
N ASP A 192 15.48 -6.62 3.07
CA ASP A 192 15.42 -7.99 3.59
C ASP A 192 13.98 -8.53 3.47
N ARG A 193 13.85 -9.77 3.01
CA ARG A 193 12.56 -10.47 2.82
C ARG A 193 12.51 -11.85 3.49
N SER A 194 13.38 -12.08 4.48
CA SER A 194 13.58 -13.39 5.10
C SER A 194 13.81 -13.33 6.61
N VAL A 195 14.20 -12.16 7.15
CA VAL A 195 14.46 -11.96 8.57
C VAL A 195 13.25 -12.40 9.41
N GLY A 196 13.53 -13.12 10.50
CA GLY A 196 12.52 -13.71 11.37
C GLY A 196 12.02 -15.09 10.93
N GLY A 197 12.28 -15.52 9.68
CA GLY A 197 11.94 -16.88 9.21
C GLY A 197 10.45 -17.17 9.08
N LEU A 198 9.60 -16.14 9.11
CA LEU A 198 8.13 -16.25 9.03
C LEU A 198 7.56 -15.72 7.71
N VAL A 199 8.39 -15.25 6.78
CA VAL A 199 7.93 -14.81 5.46
C VAL A 199 7.55 -16.04 4.64
N HIS A 200 6.25 -16.17 4.31
CA HIS A 200 5.74 -17.25 3.46
C HIS A 200 5.72 -16.83 1.99
N ARG A 201 5.21 -15.62 1.72
CA ARG A 201 5.16 -15.03 0.38
C ARG A 201 5.78 -13.64 0.40
N ASP A 202 6.95 -13.53 -0.25
CA ASP A 202 7.55 -12.26 -0.65
C ASP A 202 7.18 -11.89 -2.09
N GLN A 203 7.66 -10.74 -2.55
CA GLN A 203 7.38 -10.20 -3.88
C GLN A 203 7.90 -11.08 -5.03
N MET A 204 8.98 -11.83 -4.81
CA MET A 204 9.64 -12.63 -5.85
C MET A 204 8.92 -13.97 -6.06
N VAL A 205 8.45 -14.22 -7.28
CA VAL A 205 7.59 -15.37 -7.62
C VAL A 205 8.32 -16.35 -8.52
N GLY A 206 8.06 -17.64 -8.27
CA GLY A 206 8.46 -18.75 -9.13
C GLY A 206 9.96 -19.01 -9.20
N PRO A 207 10.40 -20.00 -10.00
CA PRO A 207 11.81 -20.36 -10.15
C PRO A 207 12.70 -19.23 -10.70
N TYR A 208 12.08 -18.26 -11.37
CA TYR A 208 12.74 -17.13 -12.01
C TYR A 208 12.80 -15.87 -11.13
N GLN A 209 12.25 -15.93 -9.90
CA GLN A 209 12.23 -14.85 -8.92
C GLN A 209 11.76 -13.51 -9.52
N VAL A 210 10.60 -13.52 -10.19
CA VAL A 210 10.03 -12.33 -10.83
C VAL A 210 9.21 -11.55 -9.80
N PRO A 211 9.42 -10.23 -9.60
CA PRO A 211 8.79 -9.47 -8.51
C PRO A 211 7.33 -9.08 -8.81
N VAL A 212 6.43 -10.06 -8.92
CA VAL A 212 5.03 -9.89 -9.33
C VAL A 212 4.02 -10.47 -8.34
N ALA A 213 4.41 -10.80 -7.09
CA ALA A 213 3.41 -11.25 -6.13
C ALA A 213 2.43 -10.12 -5.76
N ASP A 214 1.13 -10.38 -5.95
CA ASP A 214 0.05 -9.42 -5.63
C ASP A 214 -0.01 -9.01 -4.16
N CYS A 215 0.39 -9.91 -3.26
CA CYS A 215 0.36 -9.67 -1.82
C CYS A 215 1.51 -10.36 -1.08
N ALA A 216 1.82 -9.82 0.09
CA ALA A 216 2.74 -10.43 1.04
C ALA A 216 1.98 -11.33 2.03
N VAL A 217 2.57 -12.45 2.43
CA VAL A 217 2.00 -13.36 3.45
C VAL A 217 3.08 -13.74 4.46
N VAL A 218 2.76 -13.57 5.75
CA VAL A 218 3.63 -13.97 6.87
C VAL A 218 2.92 -14.99 7.76
N LEU A 219 3.67 -15.95 8.29
CA LEU A 219 3.19 -16.96 9.24
C LEU A 219 2.92 -16.34 10.61
N THR A 220 1.90 -16.86 11.32
CA THR A 220 1.62 -16.49 12.71
C THR A 220 2.76 -16.90 13.66
N GLY A 221 3.37 -18.05 13.39
CA GLY A 221 4.43 -18.63 14.20
C GLY A 221 5.14 -19.77 13.48
N PHE A 222 6.26 -20.24 14.05
CA PHE A 222 7.16 -21.21 13.40
C PHE A 222 6.54 -22.60 13.15
N CYS A 223 5.44 -22.93 13.83
CA CYS A 223 4.75 -24.22 13.71
C CYS A 223 3.32 -24.08 13.19
N ASP A 224 2.90 -22.87 12.83
CA ASP A 224 1.53 -22.59 12.39
C ASP A 224 1.43 -22.73 10.86
N VAL A 225 0.20 -22.93 10.39
CA VAL A 225 -0.15 -22.78 8.97
C VAL A 225 -0.99 -21.53 8.71
N THR A 226 -1.39 -20.83 9.79
CA THR A 226 -2.09 -19.56 9.73
C THR A 226 -1.11 -18.42 9.53
N GLY A 227 -1.63 -17.26 9.12
CA GLY A 227 -0.79 -16.10 8.86
C GLY A 227 -1.53 -14.78 8.79
N THR A 228 -0.87 -13.80 8.21
CA THR A 228 -1.43 -12.49 7.87
C THR A 228 -1.01 -12.12 6.46
N ALA A 229 -1.97 -11.71 5.64
CA ALA A 229 -1.75 -11.20 4.30
C ALA A 229 -1.81 -9.67 4.29
N MET A 230 -1.00 -9.06 3.43
CA MET A 230 -0.97 -7.61 3.20
C MET A 230 -0.93 -7.32 1.70
N ALA A 231 -1.80 -6.42 1.24
CA ALA A 231 -1.86 -5.97 -0.14
C ALA A 231 -2.08 -4.45 -0.20
N MET A 232 -1.73 -3.84 -1.33
CA MET A 232 -1.90 -2.42 -1.56
C MET A 232 -2.76 -2.16 -2.80
N GLY A 233 -3.43 -1.02 -2.82
CA GLY A 233 -4.11 -0.50 -3.99
C GLY A 233 -4.13 1.02 -4.00
N GLU A 234 -3.97 1.59 -5.17
CA GLU A 234 -3.85 3.03 -5.41
C GLU A 234 -4.12 3.34 -6.90
N ARG A 235 -4.86 4.43 -7.18
CA ARG A 235 -5.09 4.86 -8.58
C ARG A 235 -5.13 6.38 -8.74
N PRO A 236 -4.08 7.12 -8.33
CA PRO A 236 -4.08 8.58 -8.32
C PRO A 236 -4.33 9.25 -9.67
N PRO A 237 -3.88 8.73 -10.83
CA PRO A 237 -4.15 9.37 -12.11
C PRO A 237 -5.65 9.53 -12.41
N LEU A 238 -6.49 8.60 -11.92
CA LEU A 238 -7.94 8.70 -12.10
C LEU A 238 -8.52 9.92 -11.40
N ALA A 239 -7.91 10.37 -10.30
CA ALA A 239 -8.44 11.48 -9.51
C ALA A 239 -8.40 12.83 -10.24
N VAL A 240 -7.56 12.94 -11.28
CA VAL A 240 -7.55 14.09 -12.19
C VAL A 240 -8.86 14.22 -12.97
N ILE A 241 -9.57 13.11 -13.18
CA ILE A 241 -10.86 13.06 -13.90
C ILE A 241 -12.03 12.83 -12.92
N ASP A 242 -11.94 11.80 -12.08
CA ASP A 242 -12.92 11.45 -11.05
C ASP A 242 -12.25 10.94 -9.77
N ALA A 243 -12.17 11.83 -8.78
CA ALA A 243 -11.66 11.57 -7.44
C ALA A 243 -12.39 10.42 -6.70
N LYS A 244 -13.70 10.25 -6.92
CA LYS A 244 -14.46 9.20 -6.25
C LYS A 244 -14.16 7.84 -6.86
N ALA A 245 -14.04 7.77 -8.18
CA ALA A 245 -13.66 6.55 -8.89
C ALA A 245 -12.24 6.12 -8.50
N SER A 246 -11.28 7.06 -8.45
CA SER A 246 -9.92 6.81 -7.94
C SER A 246 -9.92 6.13 -6.57
N ALA A 247 -10.69 6.69 -5.62
CA ALA A 247 -10.76 6.16 -4.27
C ALA A 247 -11.44 4.78 -4.19
N ARG A 248 -12.49 4.54 -4.98
CA ARG A 248 -13.14 3.22 -5.07
C ARG A 248 -12.23 2.18 -5.72
N MET A 249 -11.52 2.54 -6.78
CA MET A 249 -10.56 1.69 -7.46
C MET A 249 -9.38 1.30 -6.57
N ALA A 250 -8.87 2.23 -5.74
CA ALA A 250 -7.82 1.92 -4.76
C ALA A 250 -8.26 0.85 -3.74
N VAL A 251 -9.51 0.91 -3.27
CA VAL A 251 -10.09 -0.13 -2.41
C VAL A 251 -10.26 -1.45 -3.17
N GLY A 252 -10.78 -1.38 -4.39
CA GLY A 252 -10.98 -2.55 -5.26
C GLY A 252 -9.69 -3.30 -5.53
N GLU A 253 -8.62 -2.58 -5.91
CA GLU A 253 -7.31 -3.14 -6.20
C GLU A 253 -6.68 -3.81 -4.97
N ALA A 254 -6.70 -3.14 -3.81
CA ALA A 254 -6.15 -3.75 -2.60
C ALA A 254 -6.85 -5.08 -2.27
N LEU A 255 -8.13 -5.22 -2.64
CA LEU A 255 -8.92 -6.42 -2.45
C LEU A 255 -8.72 -7.46 -3.56
N THR A 256 -8.51 -7.07 -4.82
CA THR A 256 -8.15 -8.01 -5.90
C THR A 256 -6.74 -8.58 -5.66
N ASN A 257 -5.80 -7.74 -5.24
CA ASN A 257 -4.43 -8.18 -4.91
C ASN A 257 -4.40 -9.22 -3.77
N ILE A 258 -5.24 -9.06 -2.74
CA ILE A 258 -5.24 -9.99 -1.59
C ILE A 258 -6.10 -11.25 -1.83
N ALA A 259 -6.94 -11.27 -2.87
CA ALA A 259 -7.96 -12.32 -3.07
C ALA A 259 -7.37 -13.71 -3.31
N GLY A 260 -6.14 -13.82 -3.84
CA GLY A 260 -5.42 -15.08 -4.05
C GLY A 260 -4.95 -15.81 -2.78
N THR A 261 -5.36 -15.36 -1.59
CA THR A 261 -4.98 -15.93 -0.29
C THR A 261 -6.18 -16.51 0.46
N ASN A 262 -5.98 -17.54 1.29
CA ASN A 262 -7.08 -18.20 2.03
C ASN A 262 -7.50 -17.39 3.27
N ILE A 263 -8.35 -16.39 3.08
CA ILE A 263 -8.86 -15.47 4.11
C ILE A 263 -10.25 -15.89 4.61
N GLY A 264 -11.06 -16.51 3.76
CA GLY A 264 -12.48 -16.71 4.00
C GLY A 264 -13.30 -15.52 3.51
N GLY A 265 -14.16 -14.95 4.35
CA GLY A 265 -15.06 -13.86 3.92
C GLY A 265 -14.39 -12.49 3.87
N ILE A 266 -14.80 -11.64 2.91
CA ILE A 266 -14.27 -10.27 2.69
C ILE A 266 -14.26 -9.40 3.97
N LYS A 267 -15.18 -9.64 4.91
CA LYS A 267 -15.29 -8.89 6.18
C LYS A 267 -14.09 -9.07 7.13
N ALA A 268 -13.31 -10.12 6.93
CA ALA A 268 -12.07 -10.36 7.67
C ALA A 268 -10.97 -9.35 7.31
N VAL A 269 -11.06 -8.74 6.12
CA VAL A 269 -10.11 -7.72 5.67
C VAL A 269 -10.31 -6.41 6.42
N LYS A 270 -9.20 -5.79 6.82
CA LYS A 270 -9.11 -4.46 7.45
C LYS A 270 -8.26 -3.56 6.58
N LEU A 271 -8.70 -2.32 6.41
CA LEU A 271 -8.05 -1.36 5.53
C LEU A 271 -7.35 -0.27 6.34
N SER A 272 -6.16 0.12 5.92
CA SER A 272 -5.58 1.44 6.21
C SER A 272 -5.90 2.36 5.05
N ALA A 273 -6.37 3.58 5.31
CA ALA A 273 -6.60 4.60 4.30
C ALA A 273 -5.68 5.80 4.51
N ASN A 274 -4.75 6.02 3.57
CA ASN A 274 -3.80 7.13 3.63
C ASN A 274 -4.14 8.16 2.54
N TRP A 275 -4.48 9.37 2.97
CA TRP A 275 -5.01 10.43 2.10
C TRP A 275 -3.97 11.53 1.86
N MET A 276 -3.58 11.73 0.62
CA MET A 276 -2.67 12.77 0.17
C MET A 276 -3.45 13.79 -0.65
N CYS A 277 -3.42 15.06 -0.25
CA CYS A 277 -4.22 16.13 -0.86
C CYS A 277 -3.44 17.45 -0.85
N ALA A 278 -3.65 18.32 -1.82
CA ALA A 278 -3.17 19.71 -1.79
C ALA A 278 -4.26 20.63 -1.19
N SER A 279 -4.38 20.63 0.14
CA SER A 279 -5.47 21.36 0.84
C SER A 279 -5.37 22.88 0.82
N SER A 280 -4.33 23.42 0.17
CA SER A 280 -4.23 24.84 -0.19
C SER A 280 -5.29 25.25 -1.22
N ASP A 281 -5.82 24.31 -2.02
CA ASP A 281 -6.92 24.54 -2.95
C ASP A 281 -8.25 24.01 -2.39
N GLU A 282 -9.26 24.88 -2.29
CA GLU A 282 -10.60 24.49 -1.82
C GLU A 282 -11.30 23.49 -2.74
N ALA A 283 -10.97 23.47 -4.03
CA ALA A 283 -11.49 22.48 -4.98
C ALA A 283 -10.95 21.07 -4.67
N GLU A 284 -9.65 20.94 -4.37
CA GLU A 284 -9.04 19.67 -3.94
C GLU A 284 -9.64 19.18 -2.61
N VAL A 285 -9.92 20.09 -1.67
CA VAL A 285 -10.60 19.73 -0.42
C VAL A 285 -12.03 19.23 -0.67
N ALA A 286 -12.73 19.78 -1.68
CA ALA A 286 -14.04 19.28 -2.10
C ALA A 286 -13.96 17.86 -2.65
N LEU A 287 -12.96 17.60 -3.51
CA LEU A 287 -12.69 16.27 -4.07
C LEU A 287 -12.35 15.25 -2.98
N LEU A 288 -11.50 15.63 -2.02
CA LEU A 288 -11.18 14.81 -0.84
C LEU A 288 -12.44 14.43 -0.06
N ALA A 289 -13.30 15.40 0.26
CA ALA A 289 -14.53 15.15 1.00
C ALA A 289 -15.47 14.20 0.26
N ASP A 290 -15.64 14.39 -1.05
CA ASP A 290 -16.51 13.55 -1.88
C ASP A 290 -15.93 12.13 -2.05
N ALA A 291 -14.61 11.98 -2.16
CA ALA A 291 -13.91 10.68 -2.23
C ALA A 291 -13.96 9.91 -0.89
N VAL A 292 -13.73 10.59 0.24
CA VAL A 292 -13.89 10.02 1.58
C VAL A 292 -15.33 9.55 1.78
N ALA A 293 -16.32 10.35 1.39
CA ALA A 293 -17.72 9.96 1.48
C ALA A 293 -18.05 8.74 0.61
N ALA A 294 -17.55 8.70 -0.63
CA ALA A 294 -17.74 7.56 -1.53
C ALA A 294 -17.20 6.25 -0.96
N VAL A 295 -16.05 6.29 -0.28
CA VAL A 295 -15.43 5.11 0.33
C VAL A 295 -16.08 4.77 1.68
N ALA A 296 -16.10 5.72 2.61
CA ALA A 296 -16.44 5.46 4.00
C ALA A 296 -17.95 5.37 4.26
N LEU A 297 -18.78 6.07 3.49
CA LEU A 297 -20.23 6.12 3.70
C LEU A 297 -21.02 5.23 2.74
N ASP A 298 -20.42 4.79 1.62
CA ASP A 298 -21.09 3.95 0.62
C ASP A 298 -20.34 2.64 0.35
N LEU A 299 -19.15 2.69 -0.28
CA LEU A 299 -18.46 1.49 -0.75
C LEU A 299 -18.10 0.51 0.37
N CYS A 300 -17.31 0.94 1.36
CA CYS A 300 -16.83 0.05 2.42
C CYS A 300 -17.97 -0.57 3.24
N PRO A 301 -19.03 0.18 3.64
CA PRO A 301 -20.22 -0.41 4.25
C PRO A 301 -20.89 -1.49 3.41
N ARG A 302 -21.02 -1.30 2.08
CA ARG A 302 -21.62 -2.29 1.17
C ARG A 302 -20.76 -3.53 0.97
N LEU A 303 -19.43 -3.36 0.88
CA LEU A 303 -18.48 -4.48 0.85
C LEU A 303 -18.40 -5.20 2.21
N GLY A 304 -18.72 -4.52 3.31
CA GLY A 304 -18.58 -5.04 4.67
C GLY A 304 -17.14 -5.00 5.20
N VAL A 305 -16.29 -4.15 4.64
CA VAL A 305 -14.90 -3.92 5.07
C VAL A 305 -14.80 -2.68 5.94
N SER A 306 -13.87 -2.68 6.90
CA SER A 306 -13.69 -1.56 7.84
C SER A 306 -12.34 -0.90 7.66
N ILE A 307 -12.28 0.42 7.88
CA ILE A 307 -11.06 1.23 7.90
C ILE A 307 -10.76 1.63 9.35
N PRO A 308 -10.10 0.78 10.17
CA PRO A 308 -9.81 1.10 11.57
C PRO A 308 -8.63 2.06 11.77
N VAL A 309 -7.84 2.32 10.73
CA VAL A 309 -6.62 3.14 10.81
C VAL A 309 -6.43 3.92 9.50
N GLY A 310 -5.73 5.04 9.58
CA GLY A 310 -5.40 5.86 8.44
C GLY A 310 -4.54 7.05 8.85
N LYS A 311 -4.08 7.81 7.85
CA LYS A 311 -3.34 9.04 8.03
C LYS A 311 -3.64 9.99 6.88
N ASP A 312 -3.34 11.27 7.06
CA ASP A 312 -3.46 12.28 6.03
C ASP A 312 -2.18 13.13 5.89
N SER A 313 -1.92 13.56 4.66
CA SER A 313 -0.90 14.53 4.29
C SER A 313 -1.54 15.57 3.37
N LEU A 314 -1.78 16.76 3.90
CA LEU A 314 -2.67 17.75 3.30
C LEU A 314 -1.96 18.89 2.57
N PHE A 315 -0.66 18.81 2.33
CA PHE A 315 0.13 19.86 1.66
C PHE A 315 0.94 19.31 0.48
N MET A 316 0.31 18.48 -0.36
CA MET A 316 0.95 17.76 -1.46
C MET A 316 1.14 18.62 -2.73
N GLU A 317 1.80 19.76 -2.56
CA GLU A 317 2.05 20.75 -3.61
C GLU A 317 3.45 21.38 -3.45
N THR A 318 4.09 21.65 -4.58
CA THR A 318 5.36 22.39 -4.64
C THR A 318 5.23 23.61 -5.54
N VAL A 319 5.70 24.76 -5.06
CA VAL A 319 5.72 26.03 -5.80
C VAL A 319 7.15 26.58 -5.85
N TRP A 320 7.61 26.99 -7.02
CA TRP A 320 8.94 27.61 -7.20
C TRP A 320 8.92 28.76 -8.21
N ASP A 321 9.93 29.64 -8.13
CA ASP A 321 10.07 30.90 -8.88
C ASP A 321 8.82 31.81 -8.84
N GLY A 322 7.96 31.64 -7.85
CA GLY A 322 6.70 32.36 -7.70
C GLY A 322 5.66 32.12 -8.80
N LYS A 323 5.90 31.21 -9.75
CA LYS A 323 5.01 30.98 -10.91
C LYS A 323 4.81 29.51 -11.28
N TYR A 324 5.79 28.66 -11.02
CA TYR A 324 5.68 27.25 -11.33
C TYR A 324 5.04 26.52 -10.16
N ARG A 325 4.12 25.60 -10.48
CA ARG A 325 3.35 24.85 -9.50
C ARG A 325 3.23 23.42 -9.99
N GLN A 326 3.53 22.47 -9.10
CA GLN A 326 3.28 21.06 -9.30
C GLN A 326 2.39 20.57 -8.17
N THR A 327 1.18 20.16 -8.52
CA THR A 327 0.16 19.71 -7.57
C THR A 327 -0.06 18.22 -7.78
N SER A 328 0.00 17.44 -6.71
CA SER A 328 -0.31 16.01 -6.79
C SER A 328 -1.82 15.82 -6.98
N PRO A 329 -2.28 14.84 -7.77
CA PRO A 329 -3.68 14.43 -7.73
C PRO A 329 -4.07 14.02 -6.31
N LEU A 330 -5.36 14.15 -5.95
CA LEU A 330 -5.88 13.48 -4.77
C LEU A 330 -5.48 12.01 -4.82
N THR A 331 -4.75 11.55 -3.81
CA THR A 331 -4.20 10.20 -3.79
C THR A 331 -4.69 9.49 -2.55
N LEU A 332 -5.46 8.42 -2.75
CA LEU A 332 -5.76 7.44 -1.72
C LEU A 332 -4.86 6.23 -1.93
N VAL A 333 -4.06 5.89 -0.92
CA VAL A 333 -3.37 4.59 -0.84
C VAL A 333 -4.08 3.73 0.19
N VAL A 334 -4.60 2.58 -0.25
CA VAL A 334 -5.24 1.59 0.60
C VAL A 334 -4.27 0.46 0.88
N THR A 335 -4.13 0.09 2.15
CA THR A 335 -3.44 -1.14 2.55
C THR A 335 -4.46 -2.10 3.15
N ALA A 336 -4.69 -3.23 2.49
CA ALA A 336 -5.52 -4.31 2.99
C ALA A 336 -4.69 -5.27 3.85
N VAL A 337 -5.21 -5.64 5.02
CA VAL A 337 -4.61 -6.61 5.94
C VAL A 337 -5.68 -7.62 6.34
N ALA A 338 -5.35 -8.91 6.30
CA ALA A 338 -6.30 -9.97 6.64
C ALA A 338 -5.62 -11.16 7.33
N PRO A 339 -6.31 -11.83 8.28
CA PRO A 339 -5.85 -13.12 8.77
C PRO A 339 -5.94 -14.17 7.65
N VAL A 340 -4.95 -15.07 7.61
CA VAL A 340 -4.89 -16.18 6.65
C VAL A 340 -5.10 -17.48 7.40
N HIS A 341 -6.05 -18.30 6.92
CA HIS A 341 -6.38 -19.59 7.51
C HIS A 341 -5.36 -20.68 7.16
N ASP A 342 -4.85 -20.67 5.93
CA ASP A 342 -3.77 -21.58 5.49
C ASP A 342 -2.90 -20.88 4.45
N VAL A 343 -1.67 -20.52 4.83
CA VAL A 343 -0.74 -19.82 3.94
C VAL A 343 -0.34 -20.67 2.74
N ARG A 344 -0.38 -22.01 2.85
CA ARG A 344 0.07 -22.93 1.79
C ARG A 344 -0.84 -22.95 0.58
N LEU A 345 -2.04 -22.38 0.70
CA LEU A 345 -3.01 -22.25 -0.37
C LEU A 345 -2.89 -20.91 -1.11
N THR A 346 -1.96 -20.03 -0.72
CA THR A 346 -1.69 -18.78 -1.43
C THR A 346 -1.29 -19.06 -2.87
N VAL A 347 -2.02 -18.46 -3.80
CA VAL A 347 -1.82 -18.59 -5.24
C VAL A 347 -0.99 -17.40 -5.74
N THR A 348 -0.16 -17.63 -6.75
CA THR A 348 0.73 -16.61 -7.33
C THR A 348 0.53 -16.50 -8.85
N PRO A 349 1.09 -15.49 -9.52
CA PRO A 349 1.04 -15.39 -10.98
C PRO A 349 1.85 -16.45 -11.76
N ASP A 350 2.64 -17.29 -11.07
CA ASP A 350 3.48 -18.36 -11.66
C ASP A 350 2.67 -19.39 -12.47
N LEU A 351 2.54 -19.15 -13.79
CA LEU A 351 1.85 -20.07 -14.70
C LEU A 351 2.52 -21.44 -14.75
N LYS A 352 1.69 -22.47 -14.74
CA LYS A 352 2.14 -23.86 -14.91
C LYS A 352 2.00 -24.30 -16.37
N PRO A 353 3.07 -24.70 -17.08
CA PRO A 353 2.98 -25.20 -18.46
C PRO A 353 2.43 -26.63 -18.50
N VAL A 354 1.18 -26.79 -18.07
CA VAL A 354 0.42 -28.04 -18.01
C VAL A 354 -0.93 -27.85 -18.71
N PRO A 355 -1.61 -28.93 -19.14
CA PRO A 355 -2.95 -28.82 -19.69
C PRO A 355 -3.90 -28.06 -18.76
N SER A 356 -4.23 -26.83 -19.14
CA SER A 356 -4.94 -25.86 -18.32
C SER A 356 -5.54 -24.77 -19.20
N ALA A 357 -6.48 -24.00 -18.63
CA ALA A 357 -7.12 -22.87 -19.26
C ALA A 357 -6.89 -21.60 -18.45
N LEU A 358 -6.82 -20.47 -19.16
CA LEU A 358 -6.80 -19.12 -18.61
C LEU A 358 -8.23 -18.58 -18.63
N VAL A 359 -8.68 -18.08 -17.48
CA VAL A 359 -10.03 -17.56 -17.28
C VAL A 359 -9.91 -16.10 -16.83
N LEU A 360 -10.38 -15.17 -17.65
CA LEU A 360 -10.52 -13.77 -17.29
C LEU A 360 -11.81 -13.55 -16.53
N VAL A 361 -11.72 -12.98 -15.33
CA VAL A 361 -12.83 -12.42 -14.58
C VAL A 361 -12.79 -10.90 -14.78
N ASP A 362 -13.80 -10.35 -15.45
CA ASP A 362 -13.86 -8.93 -15.80
C ASP A 362 -15.04 -8.26 -15.07
N LEU A 363 -14.72 -7.34 -14.15
CA LEU A 363 -15.72 -6.64 -13.33
C LEU A 363 -16.08 -5.24 -13.87
N GLY A 364 -15.49 -4.82 -15.00
CA GLY A 364 -15.62 -3.44 -15.50
C GLY A 364 -16.27 -3.33 -16.88
N ARG A 365 -16.01 -2.18 -17.53
CA ARG A 365 -16.70 -1.75 -18.76
C ARG A 365 -15.74 -1.39 -19.90
N GLY A 366 -14.45 -1.63 -19.76
CA GLY A 366 -13.44 -1.32 -20.79
C GLY A 366 -13.00 0.15 -20.83
N ARG A 367 -13.06 0.87 -19.70
CA ARG A 367 -12.69 2.29 -19.63
C ARG A 367 -11.17 2.49 -19.63
N LEU A 368 -10.70 3.48 -20.38
CA LEU A 368 -9.27 3.76 -20.63
C LEU A 368 -8.76 5.07 -20.02
N GLY A 369 -9.64 5.90 -19.46
CA GLY A 369 -9.27 7.18 -18.89
C GLY A 369 -8.33 7.04 -17.70
N GLY A 370 -7.28 7.86 -17.67
CA GLY A 370 -6.25 7.83 -16.64
C GLY A 370 -5.32 6.60 -16.65
N SER A 371 -5.49 5.66 -17.58
CA SER A 371 -4.68 4.44 -17.66
C SER A 371 -3.19 4.68 -17.96
N ALA A 372 -2.34 3.68 -17.74
CA ALA A 372 -0.97 3.65 -18.21
C ALA A 372 -0.89 3.88 -19.73
N LEU A 373 -1.82 3.30 -20.51
CA LEU A 373 -1.96 3.56 -21.94
C LEU A 373 -2.15 5.06 -22.22
N ALA A 374 -3.13 5.67 -21.56
CA ALA A 374 -3.40 7.09 -21.69
C ALA A 374 -2.17 7.95 -21.34
N GLN A 375 -1.44 7.58 -20.29
CA GLN A 375 -0.28 8.35 -19.82
C GLN A 375 0.95 8.25 -20.73
N VAL A 376 1.29 7.07 -21.25
CA VAL A 376 2.47 6.89 -22.13
C VAL A 376 2.33 7.56 -23.50
N PHE A 377 1.12 8.03 -23.83
CA PHE A 377 0.83 8.84 -25.01
C PHE A 377 0.42 10.28 -24.69
N ASP A 378 0.50 10.71 -23.43
CA ASP A 378 0.10 12.06 -22.97
C ASP A 378 -1.36 12.40 -23.32
N ARG A 379 -2.26 11.43 -23.12
CA ARG A 379 -3.70 11.50 -23.40
C ARG A 379 -4.52 11.09 -22.16
N PRO A 380 -4.48 11.82 -21.03
CA PRO A 380 -5.11 11.37 -19.78
C PRO A 380 -6.65 11.33 -19.81
N GLY A 381 -7.30 11.76 -20.89
CA GLY A 381 -8.76 11.91 -20.99
C GLY A 381 -9.54 10.59 -21.05
N GLY A 382 -10.85 10.69 -21.21
CA GLY A 382 -11.78 9.56 -21.33
C GLY A 382 -12.54 9.25 -20.04
N ASP A 383 -13.41 8.26 -20.11
CA ASP A 383 -14.08 7.71 -18.93
C ASP A 383 -13.08 6.85 -18.14
N VAL A 384 -13.08 6.97 -16.81
CA VAL A 384 -12.17 6.23 -15.91
C VAL A 384 -12.77 4.91 -15.43
N PRO A 385 -11.95 3.86 -15.21
CA PRO A 385 -12.41 2.64 -14.54
C PRO A 385 -12.93 2.94 -13.13
N ASP A 386 -13.90 2.14 -12.68
CA ASP A 386 -14.58 2.33 -11.40
C ASP A 386 -15.16 1.01 -10.87
N LEU A 387 -15.33 0.93 -9.55
CA LEU A 387 -16.05 -0.15 -8.88
C LEU A 387 -17.55 0.16 -8.88
N ASP A 388 -18.22 -0.18 -9.99
CA ASP A 388 -19.64 0.15 -10.22
C ASP A 388 -20.62 -0.70 -9.39
N ASP A 389 -20.33 -1.98 -9.18
CA ASP A 389 -21.21 -2.95 -8.50
C ASP A 389 -20.48 -3.61 -7.30
N PRO A 390 -20.57 -3.00 -6.10
CA PRO A 390 -20.04 -3.56 -4.85
C PRO A 390 -20.53 -4.99 -4.57
N GLU A 391 -21.77 -5.32 -4.86
CA GLU A 391 -22.30 -6.65 -4.62
C GLU A 391 -21.71 -7.68 -5.60
N ALA A 392 -21.46 -7.31 -6.86
CA ALA A 392 -20.70 -8.14 -7.80
C ALA A 392 -19.27 -8.36 -7.33
N PHE A 393 -18.63 -7.32 -6.80
CA PHE A 393 -17.29 -7.42 -6.24
C PHE A 393 -17.24 -8.40 -5.05
N VAL A 394 -18.21 -8.34 -4.13
CA VAL A 394 -18.30 -9.32 -3.02
C VAL A 394 -18.47 -10.74 -3.56
N ARG A 395 -19.32 -10.94 -4.57
CA ARG A 395 -19.50 -12.27 -5.20
C ARG A 395 -18.23 -12.78 -5.85
N PHE A 396 -17.45 -11.90 -6.49
CA PHE A 396 -16.11 -12.20 -7.01
C PHE A 396 -15.18 -12.66 -5.89
N PHE A 397 -15.03 -11.84 -4.83
CA PHE A 397 -14.14 -12.16 -3.72
C PHE A 397 -14.50 -13.51 -3.09
N ASP A 398 -15.78 -13.73 -2.78
CA ASP A 398 -16.23 -15.00 -2.19
C ASP A 398 -16.05 -16.20 -3.14
N ALA A 399 -16.11 -16.00 -4.46
CA ALA A 399 -15.83 -17.05 -5.44
C ALA A 399 -14.35 -17.43 -5.43
N ILE A 400 -13.44 -16.44 -5.46
CA ILE A 400 -12.00 -16.70 -5.40
C ILE A 400 -11.65 -17.40 -4.08
N GLN A 401 -12.21 -16.95 -2.96
CA GLN A 401 -11.97 -17.56 -1.65
C GLN A 401 -12.42 -19.02 -1.58
N GLU A 402 -13.55 -19.35 -2.20
CA GLU A 402 -13.99 -20.74 -2.34
C GLU A 402 -13.01 -21.58 -3.18
N LEU A 403 -12.55 -21.05 -4.31
CA LEU A 403 -11.62 -21.73 -5.22
C LEU A 403 -10.24 -21.94 -4.58
N VAL A 404 -9.73 -20.93 -3.86
CA VAL A 404 -8.48 -20.98 -3.10
C VAL A 404 -8.57 -22.00 -1.97
N ALA A 405 -9.64 -21.97 -1.17
CA ALA A 405 -9.84 -22.92 -0.06
C ALA A 405 -9.92 -24.39 -0.55
N GLN A 406 -10.37 -24.60 -1.79
CA GLN A 406 -10.45 -25.93 -2.42
C GLN A 406 -9.19 -26.31 -3.22
N GLY A 407 -8.18 -25.43 -3.30
CA GLY A 407 -6.96 -25.66 -4.06
C GLY A 407 -7.20 -25.84 -5.57
N MET A 408 -8.17 -25.13 -6.13
CA MET A 408 -8.59 -25.29 -7.53
C MET A 408 -7.83 -24.43 -8.54
N LEU A 409 -7.06 -23.45 -8.07
CA LEU A 409 -6.32 -22.52 -8.91
C LEU A 409 -4.85 -22.94 -9.00
N LEU A 410 -4.31 -22.95 -10.21
CA LEU A 410 -2.88 -23.14 -10.46
C LEU A 410 -2.10 -21.83 -10.34
N ALA A 411 -2.71 -20.74 -10.80
CA ALA A 411 -2.18 -19.39 -10.74
C ALA A 411 -3.33 -18.38 -10.66
N TYR A 412 -3.02 -17.20 -10.12
CA TYR A 412 -3.91 -16.05 -9.95
C TYR A 412 -3.06 -14.80 -10.13
N HIS A 413 -3.57 -13.83 -10.88
CA HIS A 413 -3.01 -12.49 -10.94
C HIS A 413 -4.13 -11.49 -11.22
N ASP A 414 -4.15 -10.36 -10.54
CA ASP A 414 -5.18 -9.35 -10.76
C ASP A 414 -4.91 -8.48 -12.00
N ARG A 415 -5.93 -7.72 -12.41
CA ARG A 415 -5.80 -6.72 -13.47
C ARG A 415 -5.69 -5.34 -12.83
N SER A 416 -4.57 -4.67 -13.09
CA SER A 416 -4.23 -3.35 -12.57
C SER A 416 -3.58 -2.50 -13.69
N ASP A 417 -2.44 -1.86 -13.44
CA ASP A 417 -1.79 -0.95 -14.38
C ASP A 417 -1.37 -1.69 -15.67
N GLY A 418 -1.73 -1.15 -16.82
CA GLY A 418 -1.46 -1.76 -18.13
C GLY A 418 -2.42 -2.88 -18.55
N GLY A 419 -3.42 -3.21 -17.72
CA GLY A 419 -4.52 -4.08 -18.09
C GLY A 419 -4.15 -5.56 -18.28
N VAL A 420 -5.06 -6.32 -18.90
CA VAL A 420 -4.93 -7.78 -19.02
C VAL A 420 -3.70 -8.22 -19.84
N ALA A 421 -3.25 -7.38 -20.78
CA ALA A 421 -2.04 -7.65 -21.54
C ALA A 421 -0.80 -7.73 -20.64
N VAL A 422 -0.69 -6.81 -19.67
CA VAL A 422 0.39 -6.82 -18.67
C VAL A 422 0.20 -7.96 -17.67
N THR A 423 -1.02 -8.19 -17.17
CA THR A 423 -1.32 -9.34 -16.29
C THR A 423 -0.85 -10.66 -16.93
N LEU A 424 -1.18 -10.90 -18.19
CA LEU A 424 -0.75 -12.12 -18.90
C LEU A 424 0.76 -12.17 -19.13
N ALA A 425 1.40 -11.02 -19.39
CA ALA A 425 2.84 -10.93 -19.54
C ALA A 425 3.58 -11.28 -18.25
N GLU A 426 3.16 -10.71 -17.12
CA GLU A 426 3.73 -10.97 -15.79
C GLU A 426 3.54 -12.42 -15.37
N MET A 427 2.34 -12.97 -15.59
CA MET A 427 2.04 -14.39 -15.41
C MET A 427 2.95 -15.31 -16.25
N ALA A 428 3.15 -14.98 -17.52
CA ALA A 428 4.01 -15.71 -18.44
C ALA A 428 5.49 -15.65 -18.03
N MET A 429 5.97 -14.49 -17.58
CA MET A 429 7.33 -14.30 -17.07
C MET A 429 7.57 -15.11 -15.79
N ALA A 430 6.62 -15.09 -14.85
CA ALA A 430 6.72 -15.83 -13.59
C ALA A 430 6.73 -17.35 -13.82
N GLY A 431 5.89 -17.84 -14.74
CA GLY A 431 5.85 -19.26 -15.15
C GLY A 431 6.97 -19.67 -16.12
N GLY A 432 7.66 -18.70 -16.71
CA GLY A 432 8.65 -18.92 -17.75
C GLY A 432 8.11 -19.69 -18.96
N CYS A 433 6.85 -19.46 -19.34
CA CYS A 433 6.17 -20.14 -20.45
C CYS A 433 5.53 -19.13 -21.40
N GLY A 434 5.22 -19.55 -22.62
CA GLY A 434 4.43 -18.73 -23.54
C GLY A 434 2.96 -18.64 -23.13
N VAL A 435 2.20 -17.81 -23.84
CA VAL A 435 0.75 -17.63 -23.67
C VAL A 435 0.10 -17.46 -25.04
N GLU A 436 -1.05 -18.09 -25.24
CA GLU A 436 -1.98 -17.78 -26.32
C GLU A 436 -3.32 -17.43 -25.69
N ALA A 437 -3.82 -16.24 -25.97
CA ALA A 437 -5.13 -15.79 -25.53
C ALA A 437 -5.85 -14.98 -26.61
N ASP A 438 -7.17 -15.11 -26.66
CA ASP A 438 -8.09 -14.35 -27.52
C ASP A 438 -9.05 -13.57 -26.63
N LEU A 439 -8.99 -12.25 -26.74
CA LEU A 439 -9.84 -11.33 -26.01
C LEU A 439 -10.98 -10.86 -26.92
N VAL A 440 -12.08 -10.41 -26.32
CA VAL A 440 -13.27 -9.96 -27.05
C VAL A 440 -13.56 -8.53 -26.68
N GLY A 441 -13.69 -7.65 -27.67
CA GLY A 441 -14.05 -6.26 -27.44
C GLY A 441 -14.07 -5.42 -28.71
N ASP A 442 -15.04 -4.52 -28.81
CA ASP A 442 -15.23 -3.66 -30.00
C ASP A 442 -14.01 -2.77 -30.31
N ASP A 443 -13.24 -2.41 -29.27
CA ASP A 443 -11.97 -1.70 -29.38
C ASP A 443 -10.82 -2.58 -28.84
N PRO A 444 -9.85 -2.97 -29.69
CA PRO A 444 -8.73 -3.79 -29.25
C PRO A 444 -7.85 -3.15 -28.17
N LEU A 445 -7.70 -1.81 -28.16
CA LEU A 445 -6.92 -1.14 -27.13
C LEU A 445 -7.62 -1.25 -25.76
N SER A 446 -8.93 -1.01 -25.71
CA SER A 446 -9.75 -1.22 -24.51
C SER A 446 -9.68 -2.67 -24.01
N ALA A 447 -9.83 -3.65 -24.90
CA ALA A 447 -9.80 -5.06 -24.53
C ALA A 447 -8.48 -5.48 -23.86
N LEU A 448 -7.35 -4.93 -24.33
CA LEU A 448 -6.00 -5.25 -23.85
C LEU A 448 -5.58 -4.44 -22.62
N PHE A 449 -5.91 -3.15 -22.58
CA PHE A 449 -5.24 -2.17 -21.71
C PHE A 449 -6.19 -1.42 -20.76
N CYS A 450 -7.48 -1.76 -20.70
CA CYS A 450 -8.32 -1.22 -19.65
C CYS A 450 -7.88 -1.72 -18.26
N GLU A 451 -7.86 -0.82 -17.29
CA GLU A 451 -7.39 -1.04 -15.92
C GLU A 451 -8.58 -1.20 -14.96
N GLU A 452 -9.63 -1.83 -15.47
CA GLU A 452 -10.82 -2.18 -14.72
C GLU A 452 -10.51 -3.31 -13.72
N LEU A 453 -11.26 -3.41 -12.62
CA LEU A 453 -11.03 -4.49 -11.65
C LEU A 453 -11.30 -5.86 -12.27
N GLY A 454 -10.54 -6.86 -11.85
CA GLY A 454 -10.63 -8.21 -12.39
C GLY A 454 -9.40 -9.03 -12.08
N ALA A 455 -9.36 -10.25 -12.61
CA ALA A 455 -8.22 -11.15 -12.47
C ALA A 455 -8.16 -12.18 -13.59
N VAL A 456 -6.96 -12.71 -13.85
CA VAL A 456 -6.75 -13.90 -14.67
C VAL A 456 -6.46 -15.09 -13.75
N LEU A 457 -7.24 -16.15 -13.94
CA LEU A 457 -7.10 -17.42 -13.23
C LEU A 457 -6.49 -18.44 -14.18
N GLN A 458 -5.54 -19.24 -13.70
CA GLN A 458 -5.15 -20.47 -14.37
C GLN A 458 -5.80 -21.67 -13.68
N VAL A 459 -6.51 -22.49 -14.45
CA VAL A 459 -7.23 -23.66 -13.94
C VAL A 459 -6.82 -24.91 -14.70
N ALA A 460 -6.52 -25.99 -13.98
CA ALA A 460 -6.21 -27.28 -14.60
C ALA A 460 -7.37 -27.77 -15.46
N GLN A 461 -7.08 -28.42 -16.59
CA GLN A 461 -8.11 -28.82 -17.55
C GLN A 461 -9.20 -29.73 -16.93
N ASP A 462 -8.83 -30.61 -16.00
CA ASP A 462 -9.72 -31.52 -15.28
C ASP A 462 -10.51 -30.85 -14.14
N ARG A 463 -10.21 -29.58 -13.83
CA ARG A 463 -10.90 -28.75 -12.84
C ARG A 463 -11.68 -27.61 -13.47
N LEU A 464 -11.57 -27.39 -14.78
CA LEU A 464 -12.20 -26.25 -15.46
C LEU A 464 -13.71 -26.19 -15.21
N ASP A 465 -14.45 -27.25 -15.51
CA ASP A 465 -15.91 -27.26 -15.34
C ASP A 465 -16.37 -26.97 -13.90
N PRO A 466 -15.80 -27.61 -12.85
CA PRO A 466 -16.05 -27.23 -11.46
C PRO A 466 -15.79 -25.76 -11.15
N VAL A 467 -14.68 -25.19 -11.62
CA VAL A 467 -14.35 -23.78 -11.37
C VAL A 467 -15.34 -22.85 -12.06
N LEU A 468 -15.65 -23.10 -13.33
CA LEU A 468 -16.64 -22.32 -14.06
C LEU A 468 -18.02 -22.40 -13.39
N GLU A 469 -18.38 -23.54 -12.80
CA GLU A 469 -19.63 -23.69 -12.05
C GLU A 469 -19.67 -22.84 -10.79
N VAL A 470 -18.57 -22.74 -10.04
CA VAL A 470 -18.48 -21.82 -8.89
C VAL A 470 -18.71 -20.37 -9.32
N LEU A 471 -18.06 -19.94 -10.40
CA LEU A 471 -18.21 -18.60 -10.96
C LEU A 471 -19.65 -18.33 -11.44
N ARG A 472 -20.25 -19.26 -12.19
CA ARG A 472 -21.66 -19.17 -12.65
C ARG A 472 -22.64 -19.09 -11.49
N ARG A 473 -22.52 -20.01 -10.52
CA ARG A 473 -23.41 -20.08 -9.35
C ARG A 473 -23.38 -18.80 -8.52
N ARG A 474 -22.22 -18.14 -8.45
CA ARG A 474 -22.04 -16.86 -7.76
C ARG A 474 -22.34 -15.64 -8.65
N GLY A 475 -22.69 -15.84 -9.91
CA GLY A 475 -22.98 -14.75 -10.85
C GLY A 475 -21.78 -13.82 -11.06
N VAL A 476 -20.57 -14.39 -11.11
CA VAL A 476 -19.34 -13.68 -11.43
C VAL A 476 -19.15 -13.72 -12.95
N PRO A 477 -18.96 -12.56 -13.62
CA PRO A 477 -18.68 -12.52 -15.05
C PRO A 477 -17.30 -13.12 -15.35
N PHE A 478 -17.22 -14.04 -16.32
CA PHE A 478 -15.95 -14.62 -16.72
C PHE A 478 -15.92 -15.02 -18.20
N ARG A 479 -14.73 -15.19 -18.74
CA ARG A 479 -14.46 -15.75 -20.08
C ARG A 479 -13.25 -16.68 -20.03
N VAL A 480 -13.33 -17.81 -20.70
CA VAL A 480 -12.13 -18.62 -20.99
C VAL A 480 -11.44 -17.95 -22.17
N ILE A 481 -10.23 -17.45 -21.95
CA ILE A 481 -9.53 -16.59 -22.91
C ILE A 481 -8.37 -17.30 -23.60
N GLY A 482 -7.84 -18.39 -23.05
CA GLY A 482 -6.62 -18.95 -23.62
C GLY A 482 -5.99 -20.05 -22.81
N THR A 483 -4.71 -20.33 -23.11
CA THR A 483 -3.92 -21.36 -22.43
C THR A 483 -2.44 -20.94 -22.35
N PRO A 484 -1.69 -21.44 -21.35
CA PRO A 484 -0.22 -21.37 -21.39
C PRO A 484 0.33 -22.23 -22.52
N ARG A 485 1.44 -21.79 -23.12
CA ARG A 485 2.15 -22.51 -24.18
C ARG A 485 3.46 -23.10 -23.68
N ASN A 486 3.84 -24.24 -24.24
CA ASN A 486 5.13 -24.88 -23.96
C ASN A 486 6.31 -24.22 -24.70
N ASP A 487 6.04 -23.54 -25.81
CA ASP A 487 7.02 -22.68 -26.44
C ASP A 487 7.13 -21.33 -25.69
N LYS A 488 7.95 -20.41 -26.21
CA LYS A 488 8.21 -19.11 -25.58
C LYS A 488 7.41 -17.97 -26.23
N ILE A 489 6.41 -18.32 -27.05
CA ILE A 489 5.62 -17.33 -27.80
C ILE A 489 4.59 -16.70 -26.87
N PHE A 490 4.53 -15.37 -26.92
CA PHE A 490 3.51 -14.57 -26.28
C PHE A 490 2.62 -13.99 -27.37
N ARG A 491 1.39 -14.50 -27.47
CA ARG A 491 0.41 -14.10 -28.49
C ARG A 491 -0.91 -13.73 -27.85
N LEU A 492 -1.36 -12.51 -28.15
CA LEU A 492 -2.67 -12.01 -27.80
C LEU A 492 -3.41 -11.62 -29.09
N ASP A 493 -4.57 -12.25 -29.28
CA ASP A 493 -5.52 -11.94 -30.32
C ASP A 493 -6.69 -11.14 -29.73
N VAL A 494 -7.34 -10.33 -30.58
CA VAL A 494 -8.64 -9.70 -30.29
C VAL A 494 -9.60 -10.08 -31.40
N ASP A 495 -10.71 -10.72 -31.05
CA ASP A 495 -11.69 -11.27 -31.99
C ASP A 495 -11.05 -12.14 -33.08
N GLY A 496 -10.07 -12.96 -32.68
CA GLY A 496 -9.31 -13.84 -33.56
C GLY A 496 -8.29 -13.14 -34.48
N VAL A 497 -8.08 -11.83 -34.33
CA VAL A 497 -7.07 -11.06 -35.07
C VAL A 497 -5.87 -10.79 -34.16
N THR A 498 -4.67 -11.15 -34.62
CA THR A 498 -3.44 -10.96 -33.84
C THR A 498 -3.15 -9.48 -33.60
N ALA A 499 -3.17 -9.12 -32.32
CA ALA A 499 -2.90 -7.77 -31.83
C ALA A 499 -1.45 -7.63 -31.34
N ILE A 500 -0.93 -8.64 -30.64
CA ILE A 500 0.44 -8.70 -30.13
C ILE A 500 0.97 -10.12 -30.37
N GLU A 501 2.13 -10.23 -31.01
CA GLU A 501 2.87 -11.49 -31.11
C GLU A 501 4.37 -11.22 -30.95
N THR A 502 4.97 -11.85 -29.95
CA THR A 502 6.40 -11.76 -29.65
C THR A 502 6.84 -13.00 -28.85
N ASP A 503 8.00 -12.96 -28.21
CA ASP A 503 8.44 -13.97 -27.26
C ASP A 503 8.60 -13.40 -25.84
N ILE A 504 8.53 -14.28 -24.84
CA ILE A 504 8.60 -13.84 -23.43
C ILE A 504 9.97 -13.28 -23.01
N PHE A 505 11.05 -13.57 -23.75
CA PHE A 505 12.35 -12.97 -23.46
C PHE A 505 12.37 -11.51 -23.89
N GLU A 506 11.77 -11.19 -25.03
CA GLU A 506 11.57 -9.82 -25.47
C GLU A 506 10.73 -9.04 -24.46
N VAL A 507 9.56 -9.59 -24.08
CA VAL A 507 8.67 -8.98 -23.07
C VAL A 507 9.44 -8.70 -21.77
N ARG A 508 10.15 -9.71 -21.25
CA ARG A 508 10.93 -9.56 -20.03
C ARG A 508 12.05 -8.52 -20.18
N ARG A 509 12.73 -8.48 -21.32
CA ARG A 509 13.80 -7.50 -21.57
C ARG A 509 13.27 -6.07 -21.53
N GLN A 510 12.14 -5.81 -22.19
CA GLN A 510 11.53 -4.47 -22.20
C GLN A 510 11.04 -4.08 -20.80
N TRP A 511 10.32 -4.99 -20.14
CA TRP A 511 9.82 -4.78 -18.77
C TRP A 511 10.93 -4.56 -17.73
N SER A 512 12.07 -5.26 -17.87
CA SER A 512 13.20 -5.16 -16.93
C SER A 512 14.13 -3.96 -17.20
N SER A 513 13.93 -3.24 -18.31
CA SER A 513 14.83 -2.17 -18.77
C SER A 513 14.98 -1.05 -17.73
N LEU A 514 13.89 -0.64 -17.08
CA LEU A 514 13.92 0.38 -16.02
C LEU A 514 14.75 -0.07 -14.83
N SER A 515 14.48 -1.26 -14.31
CA SER A 515 15.17 -1.82 -13.14
C SER A 515 16.67 -1.98 -13.39
N HIS A 516 17.02 -2.45 -14.59
CA HIS A 516 18.41 -2.52 -15.05
C HIS A 516 19.05 -1.13 -15.07
N HIS A 517 18.41 -0.12 -15.65
CA HIS A 517 18.94 1.24 -15.70
C HIS A 517 19.14 1.84 -14.29
N MET A 518 18.15 1.67 -13.40
CA MET A 518 18.24 2.13 -12.02
C MET A 518 19.39 1.48 -11.24
N GLN A 519 19.59 0.17 -11.42
CA GLN A 519 20.71 -0.54 -10.80
C GLN A 519 22.06 -0.11 -11.39
N CYS A 520 22.17 0.09 -12.71
CA CYS A 520 23.40 0.61 -13.31
C CYS A 520 23.78 2.01 -12.82
N LEU A 521 22.80 2.86 -12.51
CA LEU A 521 23.04 4.21 -11.97
C LEU A 521 23.40 4.21 -10.48
N ARG A 522 22.80 3.30 -9.69
CA ARG A 522 22.92 3.28 -8.22
C ARG A 522 24.02 2.34 -7.73
N ASP A 523 24.16 1.18 -8.34
CA ASP A 523 24.97 0.05 -7.88
C ASP A 523 26.22 -0.12 -8.76
N ASN A 524 26.96 -1.22 -8.60
CA ASN A 524 28.06 -1.53 -9.50
C ASN A 524 27.51 -1.90 -10.89
N PRO A 525 27.79 -1.13 -11.95
CA PRO A 525 27.23 -1.38 -13.29
C PRO A 525 27.65 -2.73 -13.88
N GLU A 526 28.79 -3.30 -13.48
CA GLU A 526 29.22 -4.63 -13.93
C GLU A 526 28.38 -5.77 -13.35
N VAL A 527 27.71 -5.55 -12.20
CA VAL A 527 26.81 -6.52 -11.56
C VAL A 527 25.38 -6.36 -12.07
N ALA A 528 25.01 -5.14 -12.47
CA ALA A 528 23.70 -4.83 -13.02
C ALA A 528 23.54 -5.30 -14.48
N ALA A 529 24.63 -5.24 -15.27
CA ALA A 529 24.70 -5.75 -16.65
C ALA A 529 24.78 -7.29 -16.69
#